data_AF-C1FTJ7-F1
#
_entry.id   AF-C1FTJ7-F1
#
_cell.length_a   1.000
_cell.length_b   1.000
_cell.length_c   1.000
_cell.angle_alpha   90.00
_cell.angle_beta   90.00
_cell.angle_gamma   90.00
#
_symmetry.space_group_name_H-M   'P 1'
#
loop_
_entity.id
_entity.type
_entity.pdbx_description
1 polymer ?
#
loop_
_entity_poly.entity_id
_entity_poly.type
_entity_poly.pdbx_seq_one_letter_code
_entity_poly.pdbx_strand_id
1 'polypeptide(L)'
;MTMVEKKKLERLLKKFNDDEMGGGYLYFLHREGNEEMLVQLDLVDYSSINVCPVNQILNVEFVQEDDDGFDIEGLYIKLEEVFKGIDSCWIDENGCQF
;
A
#
# COMPACT_ATOMS: atom_id res chain seq x y z
N MET A 1 -9.60 0.85 -10.81
CA MET A 1 -8.33 0.38 -11.40
C MET A 1 -8.53 -0.64 -12.53
N THR A 2 -7.72 -0.57 -13.60
CA THR A 2 -7.71 -1.54 -14.72
C THR A 2 -6.97 -2.83 -14.35
N MET A 3 -7.14 -3.91 -15.14
CA MET A 3 -6.45 -5.19 -14.91
C MET A 3 -4.92 -5.08 -15.03
N VAL A 4 -4.41 -4.19 -15.89
CA VAL A 4 -2.96 -3.98 -16.08
C VAL A 4 -2.36 -3.31 -14.85
N GLU A 5 -3.01 -2.27 -14.34
CA GLU A 5 -2.59 -1.57 -13.12
C GLU A 5 -2.68 -2.48 -11.89
N LYS A 6 -3.72 -3.32 -11.81
CA LYS A 6 -3.82 -4.32 -10.73
C LYS A 6 -2.62 -5.28 -10.73
N LYS A 7 -2.22 -5.81 -11.89
CA LYS A 7 -1.03 -6.67 -11.98
C LYS A 7 0.26 -5.92 -11.62
N LYS A 8 0.35 -4.61 -11.96
CA LYS A 8 1.46 -3.75 -11.52
C LYS A 8 1.48 -3.66 -9.99
N LEU A 9 0.34 -3.41 -9.36
CA LEU A 9 0.19 -3.38 -7.90
C LEU A 9 0.61 -4.71 -7.26
N GLU A 10 0.05 -5.84 -7.69
CA GLU A 10 0.39 -7.16 -7.16
C GLU A 10 1.90 -7.44 -7.22
N ARG A 11 2.55 -7.07 -8.34
CA ARG A 11 4.00 -7.21 -8.49
C ARG A 11 4.78 -6.30 -7.54
N LEU A 12 4.33 -5.06 -7.36
CA LEU A 12 4.96 -4.12 -6.43
C LEU A 12 4.81 -4.60 -4.99
N LEU A 13 3.61 -4.99 -4.55
CA LEU A 13 3.37 -5.53 -3.22
C LEU A 13 4.19 -6.80 -2.96
N LYS A 14 4.27 -7.70 -3.94
CA LYS A 14 5.10 -8.90 -3.80
C LYS A 14 6.56 -8.52 -3.56
N LYS A 15 7.13 -7.64 -4.38
CA LYS A 15 8.51 -7.19 -4.21
C LYS A 15 8.70 -6.51 -2.85
N PHE A 16 7.81 -5.58 -2.50
CA PHE A 16 7.84 -4.84 -1.24
C PHE A 16 7.82 -5.76 -0.01
N ASN A 17 6.96 -6.79 -0.03
CA ASN A 17 6.91 -7.80 1.04
C ASN A 17 8.16 -8.72 1.04
N ASP A 18 8.63 -9.15 -0.13
CA ASP A 18 9.81 -10.03 -0.25
C ASP A 18 11.09 -9.31 0.25
N ASP A 19 11.17 -7.99 0.03
CA ASP A 19 12.27 -7.13 0.45
C ASP A 19 12.08 -6.61 1.90
N GLU A 20 11.09 -7.10 2.65
CA GLU A 20 10.76 -6.72 4.04
C GLU A 20 10.52 -5.21 4.26
N MET A 21 10.11 -4.49 3.21
CA MET A 21 10.03 -3.02 3.21
C MET A 21 8.82 -2.44 3.95
N GLY A 22 7.94 -3.30 4.44
CA GLY A 22 6.89 -2.94 5.40
C GLY A 22 7.32 -3.13 6.85
N GLY A 23 8.59 -3.48 7.11
CA GLY A 23 9.14 -3.78 8.42
C GLY A 23 8.44 -4.99 9.07
N GLY A 24 7.36 -4.72 9.82
CA GLY A 24 6.54 -5.73 10.49
C GLY A 24 5.23 -6.07 9.78
N TYR A 25 4.97 -5.51 8.60
CA TYR A 25 3.68 -5.61 7.92
C TYR A 25 3.74 -6.38 6.60
N LEU A 26 2.70 -7.16 6.30
CA LEU A 26 2.45 -7.71 4.97
C LEU A 26 1.28 -7.00 4.28
N TYR A 27 1.47 -6.70 3.00
CA TYR A 27 0.45 -6.07 2.17
C TYR A 27 -0.06 -7.01 1.08
N PHE A 28 -1.37 -7.20 0.98
CA PHE A 28 -1.96 -8.06 -0.04
C PHE A 28 -3.36 -7.59 -0.45
N LEU A 29 -3.82 -8.11 -1.59
CA LEU A 29 -5.17 -7.88 -2.07
C LEU A 29 -6.08 -9.00 -1.54
N HIS A 30 -7.18 -8.61 -0.92
CA HIS A 30 -8.19 -9.54 -0.40
C HIS A 30 -9.59 -9.15 -0.87
N ARG A 31 -10.43 -10.14 -1.17
CA ARG A 31 -11.84 -9.87 -1.49
C ARG A 31 -12.67 -9.90 -0.21
N GLU A 32 -13.27 -8.77 0.13
CA GLU A 32 -14.23 -8.66 1.22
C GLU A 32 -15.63 -8.37 0.64
N GLY A 33 -16.51 -9.36 0.70
CA GLY A 33 -17.82 -9.28 0.07
C GLY A 33 -17.71 -9.10 -1.46
N ASN A 34 -18.20 -7.96 -1.95
CA ASN A 34 -18.19 -7.61 -3.38
C ASN A 34 -17.03 -6.68 -3.77
N GLU A 35 -16.19 -6.27 -2.82
CA GLU A 35 -15.09 -5.35 -3.05
C GLU A 35 -13.75 -6.06 -2.86
N GLU A 36 -12.74 -5.57 -3.58
CA GLU A 36 -11.35 -6.00 -3.40
C GLU A 36 -10.61 -4.89 -2.66
N MET A 37 -9.94 -5.26 -1.58
CA MET A 37 -9.31 -4.35 -0.62
C MET A 37 -7.80 -4.57 -0.65
N LEU A 38 -7.04 -3.48 -0.56
CA LEU A 38 -5.66 -3.53 -0.11
C LEU A 38 -5.68 -3.68 1.42
N VAL A 39 -5.06 -4.74 1.91
CA VAL A 39 -5.03 -5.09 3.33
C VAL A 39 -3.60 -5.03 3.84
N GLN A 40 -3.45 -4.48 5.04
CA GLN A 40 -2.24 -4.57 5.84
C GLN A 40 -2.46 -5.60 6.94
N LEU A 41 -1.52 -6.53 7.11
CA LEU A 41 -1.48 -7.51 8.19
C LEU A 41 -0.25 -7.24 9.05
N ASP A 42 -0.46 -7.07 10.35
CA ASP A 42 0.59 -7.00 11.36
C ASP A 42 1.13 -8.41 11.64
N LEU A 43 2.44 -8.62 11.49
CA LEU A 43 3.08 -9.92 11.70
C LEU A 43 3.34 -10.25 13.17
N VAL A 44 3.20 -9.28 14.08
CA VAL A 44 3.41 -9.45 15.51
C VAL A 44 2.17 -10.06 16.16
N ASP A 45 0.99 -9.50 15.88
CA ASP A 45 -0.26 -9.91 16.52
C ASP A 45 -1.31 -10.48 15.55
N TYR A 46 -1.01 -10.52 14.25
CA TYR A 46 -1.89 -10.99 13.18
C TYR A 46 -3.19 -10.19 13.05
N SER A 47 -3.24 -8.99 13.61
CA SER A 47 -4.31 -8.04 13.33
C SER A 47 -4.19 -7.52 11.90
N SER A 48 -5.32 -7.14 11.30
CA SER A 48 -5.34 -6.62 9.94
C SER A 48 -6.24 -5.41 9.84
N ILE A 49 -5.89 -4.52 8.92
CA ILE A 49 -6.68 -3.34 8.56
C ILE A 49 -6.90 -3.29 7.06
N ASN A 50 -8.08 -2.83 6.67
CA ASN A 50 -8.34 -2.45 5.30
C ASN A 50 -7.74 -1.07 5.05
N VAL A 51 -6.74 -1.01 4.18
CA VAL A 51 -6.07 0.24 3.79
C VAL A 51 -7.01 1.04 2.88
N CYS A 52 -7.34 0.49 1.71
CA CYS A 52 -8.27 1.13 0.80
C CYS A 52 -8.90 0.12 -0.18
N PRO A 53 -10.09 0.43 -0.72
CA PRO A 53 -10.63 -0.26 -1.87
C PRO A 53 -9.72 -0.14 -3.10
N VAL A 54 -9.45 -1.26 -3.76
CA VAL A 54 -8.61 -1.34 -4.97
C VAL A 54 -9.19 -0.52 -6.13
N ASN A 55 -10.51 -0.32 -6.17
CA ASN A 55 -11.14 0.51 -7.19
C ASN A 55 -10.83 2.02 -7.05
N GLN A 56 -10.52 2.50 -5.84
CA GLN A 56 -10.19 3.90 -5.53
C GLN A 56 -8.72 4.25 -5.81
N ILE A 57 -7.86 3.24 -6.03
CA ILE A 57 -6.45 3.48 -6.36
C ILE A 57 -6.34 4.04 -7.78
N LEU A 58 -5.81 5.26 -7.88
CA LEU A 58 -5.55 5.96 -9.14
C LEU A 58 -4.15 5.69 -9.67
N ASN A 59 -3.16 5.59 -8.78
CA ASN A 59 -1.77 5.31 -9.14
C ASN A 59 -1.02 4.70 -7.96
N VAL A 60 0.02 3.92 -8.24
CA VAL A 60 0.95 3.36 -7.26
C VAL A 60 2.37 3.48 -7.77
N GLU A 61 3.22 4.05 -6.93
CA GLU A 61 4.62 4.34 -7.20
C GLU A 61 5.48 3.85 -6.04
N PHE A 62 6.57 3.16 -6.37
CA PHE A 62 7.61 2.87 -5.41
C PHE A 62 8.59 4.03 -5.44
N VAL A 63 8.75 4.70 -4.31
CA VAL A 63 9.58 5.89 -4.14
C VAL A 63 10.78 5.50 -3.29
N GLN A 64 11.96 5.92 -3.74
CA GLN A 64 13.24 5.72 -3.08
C GLN A 64 13.98 7.04 -3.22
N GLU A 65 14.06 7.81 -2.13
CA GLU A 65 14.71 9.12 -2.10
C GLU A 65 15.76 9.15 -0.99
N ASP A 66 16.92 9.72 -1.32
CA ASP A 66 18.00 10.03 -0.39
C ASP A 66 17.76 11.48 0.10
N ASP A 67 17.23 11.67 1.31
CA ASP A 67 17.02 13.00 1.90
C ASP A 67 17.86 13.17 3.17
N ASP A 68 18.82 14.11 3.13
CA ASP A 68 19.68 14.49 4.26
C ASP A 68 20.32 13.31 5.05
N GLY A 69 20.63 12.21 4.35
CA GLY A 69 21.26 11.00 4.91
C GLY A 69 20.28 9.98 5.49
N PHE A 70 18.98 10.14 5.22
CA PHE A 70 17.94 9.14 5.45
C PHE A 70 17.42 8.62 4.10
N ASP A 71 17.49 7.31 3.92
CA ASP A 71 16.84 6.61 2.82
C ASP A 71 15.33 6.55 3.10
N ILE A 72 14.53 7.33 2.35
CA ILE A 72 13.08 7.26 2.38
C ILE A 72 12.65 6.27 1.30
N GLU A 73 12.22 5.08 1.72
CA GLU A 73 11.75 4.03 0.81
C GLU A 73 10.33 3.60 1.15
N GLY A 74 9.45 3.60 0.15
CA GLY A 74 8.05 3.28 0.40
C GLY A 74 7.20 3.19 -0.86
N LEU A 75 5.92 2.83 -0.65
CA LEU A 75 4.89 2.88 -1.68
C LEU A 75 4.01 4.12 -1.47
N TYR A 76 4.02 5.00 -2.45
CA TYR A 76 3.04 6.06 -2.57
C TYR A 76 1.85 5.58 -3.39
N ILE A 77 0.66 5.70 -2.82
CA ILE A 77 -0.60 5.29 -3.45
C ILE A 77 -1.48 6.52 -3.58
N LYS A 78 -1.76 6.95 -4.82
CA LYS A 78 -2.73 8.02 -5.07
C LYS A 78 -4.13 7.44 -5.06
N LEU A 79 -5.03 8.06 -4.30
CA LEU A 79 -6.41 7.65 -4.13
C LEU A 79 -7.36 8.66 -4.78
N GLU A 80 -8.54 8.19 -5.17
CA GLU A 80 -9.68 9.05 -5.43
C GLU A 80 -10.08 9.74 -4.11
N GLU A 81 -10.23 11.07 -4.11
CA GLU A 81 -10.57 11.82 -2.90
C GLU A 81 -12.04 11.55 -2.52
N VAL A 82 -12.25 10.55 -1.68
CA VAL A 82 -13.59 10.19 -1.15
C VAL A 82 -13.84 10.89 0.19
N PHE A 83 -12.78 11.13 0.96
CA PHE A 83 -12.82 11.87 2.22
C PHE A 83 -12.03 13.17 2.09
N LYS A 84 -12.64 14.28 2.53
CA LYS A 84 -12.06 15.61 2.36
C LYS A 84 -10.66 15.70 2.98
N GLY A 85 -9.66 15.93 2.13
CA GLY A 85 -8.26 16.05 2.54
C GLY A 85 -7.48 14.73 2.63
N ILE A 86 -8.07 13.60 2.24
CA ILE A 86 -7.35 12.32 2.08
C ILE A 86 -7.40 11.93 0.61
N ASP A 87 -6.27 12.08 -0.07
CA ASP A 87 -6.13 11.82 -1.51
C ASP A 87 -4.94 10.90 -1.85
N SER A 88 -4.28 10.37 -0.82
CA SER A 88 -3.17 9.41 -0.94
C SER A 88 -3.00 8.59 0.32
N CYS A 89 -2.23 7.51 0.22
CA CYS A 89 -1.59 6.90 1.39
C CYS A 89 -0.11 6.59 1.09
N TRP A 90 0.68 6.59 2.15
CA TRP A 90 2.08 6.21 2.15
C TRP A 90 2.25 4.91 2.94
N ILE A 91 3.07 4.00 2.43
CA ILE A 91 3.35 2.72 3.08
C ILE A 91 4.87 2.53 3.14
N ASP A 92 5.40 2.39 4.36
CA ASP A 92 6.81 2.15 4.65
C ASP A 92 6.98 1.22 5.87
N GLU A 93 8.17 1.21 6.47
CA GLU A 93 8.49 0.42 7.67
C GLU A 93 7.59 0.71 8.88
N ASN A 94 6.95 1.89 8.94
CA ASN A 94 6.06 2.29 10.02
C ASN A 94 4.59 1.91 9.75
N GLY A 95 4.32 1.24 8.64
CA GLY A 95 2.99 0.85 8.22
C GLY A 95 2.32 1.89 7.31
N CYS A 96 1.01 1.75 7.13
CA CYS A 96 0.23 2.65 6.28
C CYS A 96 -0.15 3.96 6.98
N GLN A 97 0.04 5.08 6.28
CA GLN A 97 -0.20 6.46 6.73
C GLN A 97 -1.07 7.20 5.69
N PHE A 98 -2.02 8.03 6.15
CA PHE A 98 -3.00 8.77 5.31
C PHE A 98 -2.84 10.28 5.46
#